data_AF-A0A7S0R0J9-F1
#
_entry.id   AF-A0A7S0R0J9-F1
#
_cell.length_a   1.000
_cell.length_b   1.000
_cell.length_c   1.000
_cell.angle_alpha   90.00
_cell.angle_beta   90.00
_cell.angle_gamma   90.00
#
_symmetry.space_group_name_H-M   'P 1'
#
loop_
_entity.id
_entity.type
_entity.pdbx_description
1 polymer ?
#
loop_
_entity_poly.entity_id
_entity_poly.type
_entity_poly.pdbx_seq_one_letter_code
_entity_poly.pdbx_strand_id
1 'polypeptide(L)'
;MAAPAITSVQGAVQAEHDEEMFDVYDEQGMPTGKTERRSVVHAKGIWHQAVYVCVFNPEGQLLIQRRAKGKKVCPDTWDLSVAEHLSPGESYLQGAVRGLG
;
A
#
# COMPACT_ATOMS: atom_id res chain seq x y z
N MET A 1 -22.54 18.98 -18.98
CA MET A 1 -22.24 17.59 -18.57
C MET A 1 -22.08 17.59 -17.06
N ALA A 2 -22.89 16.83 -16.33
CA ALA A 2 -22.79 16.75 -14.87
C ALA A 2 -21.58 15.89 -14.48
N ALA A 3 -20.78 16.35 -13.51
CA ALA A 3 -19.70 15.54 -12.96
C ALA A 3 -20.29 14.27 -12.30
N PRO A 4 -19.67 13.09 -12.48
CA PRO A 4 -20.16 11.88 -11.83
C PRO A 4 -20.12 12.05 -10.32
N ALA A 5 -21.16 11.56 -9.63
CA ALA A 5 -21.20 11.54 -8.18
C ALA A 5 -20.10 10.60 -7.68
N ILE A 6 -19.13 11.15 -6.96
CA ILE A 6 -18.06 10.39 -6.31
C ILE A 6 -18.69 9.72 -5.09
N THR A 7 -19.08 8.45 -5.20
CA THR A 7 -19.62 7.69 -4.08
C THR A 7 -18.49 7.35 -3.11
N SER A 8 -18.48 7.98 -1.93
CA SER A 8 -17.58 7.62 -0.84
C SER A 8 -18.08 6.35 -0.17
N VAL A 9 -17.26 5.29 -0.17
CA VAL A 9 -17.42 4.15 0.72
C VAL A 9 -16.48 4.37 1.90
N GLN A 10 -17.02 4.44 3.13
CA GLN A 10 -16.22 4.59 4.35
C GLN A 10 -16.08 3.22 5.03
N GLY A 11 -14.85 2.72 5.11
CA GLY A 11 -14.47 1.58 5.95
C GLY A 11 -13.48 2.03 7.03
N ALA A 12 -13.59 1.48 8.24
CA ALA A 12 -12.59 1.69 9.28
C ALA A 12 -11.32 0.91 8.90
N VAL A 13 -10.22 1.61 8.62
CA VAL A 13 -8.93 0.99 8.28
C VAL A 13 -8.06 0.92 9.53
N GLN A 14 -7.50 -0.26 9.82
CA GLN A 14 -6.58 -0.45 10.94
C GLN A 14 -5.33 0.42 10.82
N ALA A 15 -4.78 0.77 11.99
CA ALA A 15 -3.56 1.56 12.13
C ALA A 15 -2.34 0.79 11.59
N GLU A 16 -1.32 1.54 11.15
CA GLU A 16 -0.05 0.97 10.72
C GLU A 16 0.68 0.29 11.90
N HIS A 17 1.21 -0.92 11.69
CA HIS A 17 1.91 -1.69 12.72
C HIS A 17 3.43 -1.56 12.58
N ASP A 18 4.08 -0.87 13.53
CA ASP A 18 5.52 -0.58 13.49
C ASP A 18 6.42 -1.83 13.61
N GLU A 19 5.87 -2.92 14.13
CA GLU A 19 6.52 -4.21 14.32
C GLU A 19 6.31 -5.18 13.14
N GLU A 20 5.57 -4.77 12.10
CA GLU A 20 5.47 -5.53 10.85
C GLU A 20 6.87 -5.73 10.27
N MET A 21 7.16 -6.94 9.79
CA MET A 21 8.46 -7.30 9.21
C MET A 21 8.39 -7.22 7.69
N PHE A 22 9.48 -6.78 7.06
CA PHE A 22 9.63 -6.81 5.60
C PHE A 22 10.94 -7.46 5.20
N ASP A 23 10.95 -8.09 4.03
CA ASP A 23 12.19 -8.50 3.37
C ASP A 23 12.97 -7.26 2.92
N VAL A 24 14.29 -7.29 3.13
CA VAL A 24 15.21 -6.22 2.74
C VAL A 24 15.84 -6.53 1.40
N TYR A 25 15.81 -5.53 0.53
CA TYR A 25 16.39 -5.56 -0.80
C TYR A 25 17.58 -4.61 -0.87
N ASP A 26 18.41 -4.76 -1.89
CA ASP A 26 19.35 -3.73 -2.28
C ASP A 26 18.73 -2.76 -3.30
N GLU A 27 19.51 -1.75 -3.69
CA GLU A 27 19.07 -0.73 -4.65
C GLU A 27 18.85 -1.29 -6.07
N GLN A 28 19.39 -2.48 -6.38
CA GLN A 28 19.13 -3.20 -7.62
C GLN A 28 17.87 -4.06 -7.55
N GLY A 29 17.19 -4.08 -6.40
CA GLY A 29 15.99 -4.87 -6.16
C GLY A 29 16.28 -6.35 -5.95
N MET A 30 17.51 -6.73 -5.60
CA MET A 30 17.88 -8.11 -5.29
C MET A 30 17.66 -8.39 -3.79
N PRO A 31 17.15 -9.58 -3.42
CA PRO A 31 16.92 -9.93 -2.03
C PRO A 31 18.25 -10.07 -1.27
N THR A 32 18.34 -9.45 -0.10
CA THR A 32 19.55 -9.53 0.75
C THR A 32 19.56 -10.73 1.70
N GLY A 33 18.42 -11.43 1.82
CA GLY A 33 18.21 -12.51 2.79
C GLY A 33 17.97 -12.04 4.23
N LYS A 34 17.81 -10.73 4.45
CA LYS A 34 17.52 -10.12 5.75
C LYS A 34 16.07 -9.67 5.82
N THR A 35 15.54 -9.62 7.03
CA THR A 35 14.26 -8.96 7.34
C THR A 35 14.47 -7.84 8.34
N GLU A 36 13.61 -6.83 8.30
CA GLU A 36 13.66 -5.70 9.22
C GLU A 36 12.25 -5.15 9.49
N ARG A 37 12.08 -4.48 10.63
CA ARG A 37 10.80 -3.89 11.03
C ARG A 37 10.43 -2.68 10.20
N ARG A 38 9.14 -2.50 9.96
CA ARG A 38 8.52 -1.34 9.29
C ARG A 38 9.05 -0.01 9.81
N SER A 39 9.07 0.15 11.14
CA SER A 39 9.57 1.35 11.80
C SER A 39 11.02 1.68 11.41
N VAL A 40 11.87 0.66 11.29
CA VAL A 40 13.29 0.82 10.95
C VAL A 40 13.47 1.05 9.46
N VAL A 41 12.77 0.30 8.60
CA VAL A 41 12.94 0.46 7.15
C VAL A 41 12.52 1.85 6.67
N HIS A 42 11.43 2.40 7.20
CA HIS A 42 10.94 3.73 6.82
C HIS A 42 11.81 4.83 7.41
N ALA A 43 12.30 4.67 8.66
CA ALA A 43 13.17 5.65 9.28
C ALA A 43 14.57 5.73 8.63
N LYS A 44 15.09 4.61 8.11
CA LYS A 44 16.44 4.52 7.53
C LYS A 44 16.47 4.51 6.00
N GLY A 45 15.32 4.53 5.33
CA GLY A 45 15.23 4.44 3.88
C GLY A 45 15.75 3.11 3.33
N ILE A 46 15.52 2.01 4.04
CA ILE A 46 15.94 0.67 3.61
C ILE A 46 14.98 0.18 2.51
N TRP A 47 15.52 -0.35 1.42
CA TRP A 47 14.74 -0.91 0.32
C TRP A 47 13.93 -2.13 0.77
N HIS A 48 12.63 -2.08 0.49
CA HIS A 48 11.64 -3.12 0.76
C HIS A 48 10.57 -3.07 -0.34
N GLN A 49 9.85 -4.17 -0.56
CA GLN A 49 8.89 -4.26 -1.67
C GLN A 49 7.49 -3.78 -1.29
N ALA A 50 6.83 -3.19 -2.27
CA ALA A 50 5.43 -2.77 -2.20
C ALA A 50 4.72 -3.17 -3.49
N VAL A 51 3.40 -3.32 -3.39
CA VAL A 51 2.50 -3.60 -4.51
C VAL A 51 1.45 -2.50 -4.60
N TYR A 52 1.17 -2.08 -5.82
CA TYR A 52 0.15 -1.09 -6.13
C TYR A 52 -0.85 -1.70 -7.09
N VAL A 53 -2.14 -1.52 -6.83
CA VAL A 53 -3.22 -2.00 -7.70
C VAL A 53 -4.04 -0.81 -8.17
N CYS A 54 -4.32 -0.78 -9.47
CA CYS A 54 -5.21 0.18 -10.10
C CYS A 54 -6.49 -0.55 -10.55
N VAL A 55 -7.61 -0.18 -9.96
CA VAL A 55 -8.93 -0.75 -10.27
C VAL A 55 -9.69 0.21 -11.17
N PHE A 56 -10.12 -0.29 -12.34
CA PHE A 56 -10.90 0.47 -13.30
C PHE A 56 -12.32 -0.09 -13.39
N ASN A 57 -13.31 0.80 -13.51
CA ASN A 57 -14.66 0.40 -13.90
C ASN A 57 -14.75 0.15 -15.43
N PRO A 58 -15.86 -0.42 -15.94
CA PRO A 58 -16.04 -0.66 -17.38
C PRO A 58 -15.95 0.61 -18.24
N GLU A 59 -16.19 1.78 -17.66
CA GLU A 59 -16.07 3.09 -18.32
C GLU A 59 -14.61 3.61 -18.37
N GLY A 60 -13.65 2.85 -17.84
CA GLY A 60 -12.23 3.21 -17.84
C GLY A 60 -11.83 4.24 -16.77
N GLN A 61 -12.68 4.47 -15.77
CA GLN A 61 -12.41 5.39 -14.66
C GLN A 61 -11.64 4.66 -13.55
N LEU A 62 -10.56 5.28 -13.06
CA LEU A 62 -9.74 4.75 -11.97
C LEU A 62 -10.40 5.01 -10.61
N LEU A 63 -10.54 3.96 -9.81
CA LEU A 63 -10.84 4.09 -8.39
C LEU A 63 -9.60 4.63 -7.66
N ILE A 64 -9.72 5.78 -7.02
CA ILE A 64 -8.70 6.30 -6.10
C ILE A 64 -9.24 6.29 -4.68
N GLN A 65 -8.36 6.11 -3.70
CA GLN A 65 -8.75 6.11 -2.29
C GLN A 65 -8.31 7.41 -1.62
N ARG A 66 -9.08 7.86 -0.62
CA ARG A 66 -8.63 8.88 0.33
C ARG A 66 -8.08 8.17 1.57
N ARG A 67 -6.82 8.43 1.89
CA ARG A 67 -6.14 7.82 3.04
C ARG A 67 -6.81 8.25 4.35
N ALA A 68 -6.93 7.31 5.28
CA ALA A 68 -7.50 7.58 6.59
C ALA A 68 -6.70 8.65 7.36
N LYS A 69 -7.42 9.48 8.13
CA LYS A 69 -6.83 10.54 8.99
C LYS A 69 -5.78 10.03 9.98
N GLY A 70 -5.89 8.78 10.42
CA GLY A 70 -4.99 8.16 11.39
C GLY A 70 -3.70 7.57 10.79
N LYS A 71 -3.50 7.65 9.47
CA LYS A 71 -2.23 7.20 8.85
C LYS A 71 -1.08 8.09 9.29
N LYS A 72 0.09 7.50 9.57
CA LYS A 72 1.28 8.26 9.98
C LYS A 72 1.89 8.98 8.77
N VAL A 73 1.83 8.32 7.61
CA VAL A 73 2.36 8.84 6.35
C VAL A 73 1.20 9.31 5.48
N CYS A 74 1.26 10.59 5.07
CA CYS A 74 0.29 11.25 4.20
C CYS A 74 -1.18 11.01 4.62
N PRO A 75 -1.60 11.43 5.84
CA PRO A 75 -3.00 11.33 6.23
C PRO A 75 -3.88 12.24 5.35
N ASP A 76 -5.12 11.81 5.11
CA ASP A 76 -6.15 12.61 4.43
C ASP A 76 -5.85 12.99 2.95
N THR A 77 -4.85 12.38 2.32
CA THR A 77 -4.50 12.59 0.90
C THR A 77 -5.10 11.52 -0.02
N TRP A 78 -5.11 11.78 -1.32
CA TRP A 78 -5.47 10.80 -2.35
C TRP A 78 -4.32 9.83 -2.63
N ASP A 79 -4.66 8.58 -2.92
CA ASP A 79 -3.72 7.48 -3.19
C ASP A 79 -4.34 6.53 -4.25
N LEU A 80 -3.55 5.59 -4.78
CA LEU A 80 -4.01 4.56 -5.71
C LEU A 80 -5.06 3.64 -5.08
N SER A 81 -5.75 2.83 -5.88
CA SER A 81 -6.83 1.96 -5.40
C SER A 81 -6.38 1.06 -4.25
N VAL A 82 -5.17 0.52 -4.34
CA VAL A 82 -4.47 -0.22 -3.28
C VAL A 82 -2.99 0.16 -3.32
N ALA A 83 -2.40 0.39 -2.15
CA ALA A 83 -0.97 0.62 -1.96
C ALA A 83 -0.53 -0.12 -0.69
N GLU A 84 0.15 -1.25 -0.86
CA GLU A 84 0.47 -2.20 0.21
C GLU A 84 1.96 -2.56 0.22
N HIS A 85 2.49 -2.89 1.38
CA HIS A 85 3.82 -3.50 1.49
C HIS A 85 3.70 -5.02 1.35
N LEU A 86 4.75 -5.70 0.88
CA LEU A 86 4.79 -7.17 0.89
C LEU A 86 5.34 -7.67 2.21
N SER A 87 4.65 -8.64 2.81
CA SER A 87 5.17 -9.42 3.94
C SER A 87 6.36 -10.30 3.50
N PRO A 88 7.19 -10.81 4.43
CA PRO A 88 8.35 -11.62 4.07
C PRO A 88 7.94 -12.88 3.31
N GLY A 89 8.56 -13.11 2.15
CA GLY A 89 8.24 -14.20 1.23
C GLY A 89 6.88 -14.08 0.51
N GLU A 90 6.13 -12.99 0.70
CA GLU A 90 4.87 -12.76 0.01
C GLU A 90 5.12 -12.39 -1.46
N SER A 91 4.45 -13.08 -2.38
CA SER A 91 4.50 -12.70 -3.80
C SER A 91 3.67 -11.45 -4.07
N TYR A 92 3.99 -10.73 -5.15
CA TYR A 92 3.20 -9.57 -5.60
C TYR A 92 1.71 -9.89 -5.77
N LEU A 93 1.38 -11.05 -6.32
CA LEU A 93 -0.02 -11.45 -6.51
C LEU A 93 -0.74 -11.67 -5.18
N GLN A 94 -0.08 -12.29 -4.20
CA GLN A 94 -0.65 -12.48 -2.86
C GLN A 94 -0.90 -11.14 -2.17
N GLY A 95 0.08 -10.23 -2.21
CA GLY A 95 -0.07 -8.89 -1.65
C GLY A 95 -1.17 -8.08 -2.34
N ALA A 96 -1.27 -8.16 -3.67
CA ALA A 96 -2.32 -7.49 -4.44
C ALA A 96 -3.73 -8.01 -4.05
N VAL A 97 -3.90 -9.32 -3.96
CA VAL A 97 -5.17 -9.94 -3.56
C VAL A 97 -5.52 -9.59 -2.12
N ARG A 98 -4.56 -9.62 -1.21
CA ARG A 98 -4.75 -9.20 0.19
C ARG A 98 -5.20 -7.76 0.30
N GLY A 99 -4.60 -6.85 -0.46
CA GLY A 99 -4.96 -5.43 -0.42
C GLY A 99 -6.31 -5.09 -1.08
N LEU A 100 -6.86 -5.99 -1.90
CA LEU A 100 -8.19 -5.84 -2.51
C LEU A 100 -9.34 -6.40 -1.63
N GLY A 101 -9.02 -7.28 -0.68
CA GLY A 101 -9.98 -7.93 0.22
C GLY A 101 -10.27 -7.12 1.47
#